data_AF-A0A7W0RKM8-F1
#
_entry.id   AF-A0A7W0RKM8-F1
#
_cell.length_a   1.000
_cell.length_b   1.000
_cell.length_c   1.000
_cell.angle_alpha   90.00
_cell.angle_beta   90.00
_cell.angle_gamma   90.00
#
_symmetry.space_group_name_H-M   'P 1'
#
loop_
_entity.id
_entity.type
_entity.pdbx_description
1 polymer ?
#
loop_
_entity_poly.entity_id
_entity_poly.type
_entity_poly.pdbx_seq_one_letter_code
_entity_poly.pdbx_strand_id
1 'polypeptide(L)' 'EVDITTSPDLVAEYGEQIPVTFVDGAQHDFWRVSESRLRAALA' A
#
# COMPACT_ATOMS: atom_id res chain seq x y z
N GLU A 1 -5.01 -3.05 8.18
CA GLU A 1 -5.68 -2.03 7.35
C GLU A 1 -5.58 -0.69 8.06
N VAL A 2 -5.40 0.39 7.31
CA VAL A 2 -5.32 1.76 7.82
C VAL A 2 -6.35 2.59 7.07
N ASP A 3 -7.26 3.24 7.80
CA ASP A 3 -8.23 4.17 7.22
C ASP A 3 -7.59 5.55 7.07
N ILE A 4 -7.23 5.90 5.83
CA ILE A 4 -6.56 7.16 5.55
C ILE A 4 -7.48 8.38 5.73
N THR A 5 -8.81 8.22 5.71
CA THR A 5 -9.74 9.36 5.86
C THR A 5 -9.64 10.04 7.22
N THR A 6 -9.02 9.36 8.19
CA THR A 6 -8.72 9.88 9.52
C THR A 6 -7.43 10.70 9.60
N SER A 7 -6.63 10.76 8.52
CA SER A 7 -5.34 11.46 8.47
C SER A 7 -5.20 12.28 7.18
N PRO A 8 -5.18 13.62 7.26
CA PRO A 8 -4.98 14.49 6.10
C PRO A 8 -3.66 14.22 5.36
N ASP A 9 -2.61 13.89 6.09
CA ASP A 9 -1.29 13.59 5.52
C ASP A 9 -1.33 12.31 4.68
N LEU A 10 -1.99 11.25 5.18
CA LEU A 10 -2.16 10.01 4.42
C LEU A 10 -3.08 10.17 3.22
N VAL A 11 -4.11 11.03 3.28
CA VAL A 11 -4.95 11.37 2.13
C VAL A 11 -4.12 12.07 1.05
N ALA A 12 -3.31 13.05 1.44
CA ALA A 12 -2.44 13.77 0.51
C ALA A 12 -1.39 12.86 -0.14
N GLU A 13 -0.85 11.89 0.61
CA GLU A 13 0.20 11.00 0.13
C GLU A 13 -0.34 9.85 -0.74
N TYR A 14 -1.42 9.19 -0.31
CA TYR A 14 -1.86 7.92 -0.90
C TYR A 14 -3.25 7.95 -1.56
N GLY A 15 -3.98 9.07 -1.51
CA GLY A 15 -5.39 9.16 -1.95
C GLY A 15 -5.66 8.64 -3.37
N GLU A 16 -4.76 8.89 -4.31
CA GLU A 16 -4.91 8.48 -5.72
C GLU A 16 -4.43 7.03 -6.00
N GLN A 17 -3.85 6.37 -5.01
CA GLN A 17 -3.16 5.08 -5.16
C GLN A 17 -3.89 3.92 -4.46
N ILE A 18 -5.00 4.20 -3.76
CA ILE A 18 -5.70 3.19 -2.96
C ILE A 18 -6.19 2.00 -3.84
N PRO A 19 -6.06 0.75 -3.37
CA PRO A 19 -5.36 0.34 -2.15
C PRO A 19 -3.84 0.39 -2.31
N VAL A 20 -3.12 0.83 -1.26
CA VAL A 20 -1.66 0.74 -1.16
C VAL A 20 -1.28 -0.36 -0.17
N THR A 21 -0.37 -1.24 -0.57
CA THR A 21 0.12 -2.36 0.24
C THR A 21 1.56 -2.13 0.62
N PHE A 22 1.92 -2.45 1.86
CA PHE A 22 3.29 -2.41 2.36
C PHE A 22 3.73 -3.83 2.74
N VAL A 23 5.02 -4.12 2.56
CA VAL A 23 5.70 -5.31 3.06
C VAL A 23 6.94 -4.83 3.81
N ASP A 24 7.10 -5.24 5.07
CA ASP A 24 8.22 -4.87 5.95
C ASP A 24 8.50 -3.35 6.03
N GLY A 25 7.43 -2.55 5.98
CA GLY A 25 7.51 -1.08 6.06
C GLY A 25 7.86 -0.39 4.74
N ALA A 26 8.12 -1.12 3.66
CA ALA A 26 8.27 -0.56 2.32
C ALA A 26 6.97 -0.67 1.52
N GLN A 27 6.60 0.39 0.79
CA GLN A 27 5.48 0.34 -0.15
C GLN A 27 5.77 -0.71 -1.24
N HIS A 28 4.86 -1.67 -1.38
CA HIS A 28 5.00 -2.83 -2.26
C HIS A 28 4.19 -2.67 -3.55
N ASP A 29 2.90 -2.36 -3.44
CA ASP A 29 1.99 -2.24 -4.60
C ASP A 29 0.91 -1.19 -4.34
N PHE A 30 0.30 -0.71 -5.43
CA PHE A 30 -0.88 0.14 -5.42
C PHE A 30 -1.89 -0.28 -6.50
N TRP A 31 -3.18 0.04 -6.32
CA TRP A 31 -4.35 -0.39 -7.11
C TRP A 31 -4.61 -1.91 -7.16
N ARG A 32 -3.61 -2.71 -7.55
CA ARG A 32 -3.68 -4.18 -7.58
C ARG A 32 -2.39 -4.78 -7.10
N VAL A 33 -2.51 -5.81 -6.27
CA VAL A 33 -1.37 -6.59 -5.80
C VAL A 33 -0.96 -7.61 -6.85
N SER A 34 0.32 -7.66 -7.19
CA SER A 34 0.89 -8.73 -7.99
C SER A 34 1.25 -9.91 -7.11
N GLU A 35 0.64 -11.07 -7.36
CA GLU A 35 0.91 -12.29 -6.60
C GLU A 35 2.39 -12.70 -6.66
N SER A 36 3.00 -12.67 -7.85
CA SER A 36 4.40 -13.07 -8.03
C SER A 36 5.36 -12.15 -7.28
N ARG A 37 5.15 -10.82 -7.35
CA ARG A 37 5.96 -9.86 -6.58
C ARG A 37 5.76 -10.02 -5.09
N LEU A 38 4.51 -10.20 -4.64
CA LEU A 38 4.22 -10.37 -3.22
C LEU A 38 4.89 -11.64 -2.68
N ARG A 39 4.81 -12.76 -3.40
CA ARG A 39 5.51 -14.00 -3.01
C ARG A 39 7.02 -13.82 -2.92
N ALA A 40 7.62 -13.04 -3.82
CA ALA A 40 9.04 -12.75 -3.78
C ALA A 40 9.44 -11.83 -2.61
N ALA A 41 8.57 -10.89 -2.21
CA ALA A 41 8.83 -9.98 -1.10
C ALA A 41 8.68 -10.64 0.29
N LEU A 42 7.93 -11.74 0.39
CA LEU A 42 7.69 -12.47 1.65
C LEU A 42 8.65 -13.66 1.88
N ALA A 43 9.60 -13.86 0.98
CA ALA A 43 10.50 -15.03 0.98
C ALA A 43 11.70 -14.86 1.91
#